data_AF-A0A956F7B3-F1
#
_entry.id   AF-A0A956F7B3-F1
#
_cell.length_a   1.000
_cell.length_b   1.000
_cell.length_c   1.000
_cell.angle_alpha   90.00
_cell.angle_beta   90.00
_cell.angle_gamma   90.00
#
_symmetry.space_group_name_H-M   'P 1'
#
loop_
_entity.id
_entity.type
_entity.pdbx_description
1 polymer ?
#
loop_
_entity_poly.entity_id
_entity_poly.type
_entity_poly.pdbx_seq_one_letter_code
_entity_poly.pdbx_strand_id
1 'polypeptide(L)'
;VAELGASPSQLVAEDQRQQLMLTALRRIPLDHQTVLELHYWEDMTAQEVGEVLQVPVGTAKTRLRRAKQLLAAELHDLLTGTTGAEPTETRLDTWARGIRGRLR
;
A
#
# COMPACT_ATOMS: atom_id res chain seq x y z
N VAL A 1 33.94 -22.78 5.18
CA VAL A 1 33.51 -21.40 4.88
C VAL A 1 32.94 -21.40 3.48
N ALA A 2 31.61 -21.29 3.36
CA ALA A 2 30.95 -20.98 2.10
C ALA A 2 29.82 -20.01 2.45
N GLU A 3 30.17 -18.72 2.46
CA GLU A 3 29.16 -17.66 2.41
C GLU A 3 28.53 -17.72 1.02
N LEU A 4 27.50 -18.55 0.88
CA LEU A 4 26.59 -18.43 -0.25
C LEU A 4 25.69 -17.23 0.04
N GLY A 5 26.19 -16.04 -0.26
CA GLY A 5 25.33 -14.88 -0.47
C GLY A 5 24.24 -15.25 -1.48
N ALA A 6 23.05 -14.68 -1.32
CA ALA A 6 21.89 -14.98 -2.16
C ALA A 6 22.27 -15.01 -3.64
N SER A 7 21.82 -16.03 -4.37
CA SER A 7 22.12 -16.15 -5.79
C SER A 7 21.57 -14.93 -6.54
N PRO A 8 22.15 -14.56 -7.70
CA PRO A 8 21.65 -13.44 -8.49
C PRO A 8 20.14 -13.55 -8.82
N SER A 9 19.64 -14.77 -9.05
CA SER A 9 18.21 -15.01 -9.27
C SER A 9 17.36 -14.76 -8.03
N GLN A 10 17.86 -15.08 -6.84
CA GLN A 10 17.17 -14.81 -5.57
C GLN A 10 17.09 -13.30 -5.30
N LEU A 11 18.17 -12.55 -5.58
CA LEU A 11 18.19 -11.10 -5.43
C LEU A 11 17.17 -10.42 -6.36
N VAL A 12 17.10 -10.85 -7.63
CA VAL A 12 16.11 -10.32 -8.59
C VAL A 12 14.68 -10.66 -8.17
N ALA A 13 14.43 -11.88 -7.68
CA ALA A 13 13.10 -12.28 -7.24
C ALA A 13 12.63 -11.47 -6.02
N GLU A 14 13.55 -11.13 -5.11
CA GLU A 14 13.25 -10.31 -3.94
C GLU A 14 12.90 -8.86 -4.33
N ASP A 15 13.68 -8.25 -5.22
CA ASP A 15 13.40 -6.91 -5.75
C ASP A 15 12.01 -6.84 -6.42
N GLN A 16 11.68 -7.83 -7.25
CA GLN A 16 10.36 -7.94 -7.88
C GLN A 16 9.23 -8.07 -6.85
N ARG A 17 9.42 -8.87 -5.81
CA ARG A 17 8.44 -9.04 -4.72
C ARG A 17 8.23 -7.75 -3.95
N GLN A 18 9.30 -7.01 -3.67
CA GLN A 18 9.24 -5.70 -3.01
C GLN A 18 8.50 -4.68 -3.88
N GLN A 19 8.79 -4.64 -5.18
CA GLN A 19 8.11 -3.75 -6.11
C GLN A 19 6.61 -4.04 -6.21
N LEU A 20 6.22 -5.32 -6.24
CA LEU A 20 4.81 -5.72 -6.20
C LEU A 20 4.11 -5.26 -4.92
N MET A 21 4.74 -5.46 -3.76
CA MET A 21 4.22 -5.02 -2.46
C MET A 21 4.01 -3.50 -2.42
N LEU A 22 5.02 -2.74 -2.85
CA LEU A 22 4.93 -1.28 -2.90
C LEU A 22 3.83 -0.80 -3.86
N THR A 23 3.68 -1.47 -5.00
CA THR A 23 2.63 -1.14 -5.97
C THR A 23 1.23 -1.42 -5.42
N ALA A 24 1.04 -2.56 -4.75
CA ALA A 24 -0.21 -2.92 -4.10
C ALA A 24 -0.56 -1.96 -2.95
N LEU A 25 0.43 -1.60 -2.11
CA LEU A 25 0.25 -0.61 -1.05
C LEU A 25 -0.19 0.75 -1.61
N ARG A 26 0.40 1.22 -2.71
CA ARG A 26 0.01 2.51 -3.32
C ARG A 26 -1.40 2.52 -3.91
N ARG A 27 -2.00 1.36 -4.17
CA ARG A 27 -3.35 1.23 -4.76
C ARG A 27 -4.47 1.23 -3.73
N ILE A 28 -4.19 1.02 -2.44
CA ILE A 28 -5.21 1.10 -1.38
C ILE A 28 -5.33 2.55 -0.86
N PRO A 29 -6.47 2.94 -0.23
CA PRO A 29 -6.63 4.31 0.28
C PRO A 29 -5.60 4.69 1.35
N LEU A 30 -5.19 5.96 1.41
CA LEU A 30 -4.10 6.44 2.27
C LEU A 30 -4.27 6.07 3.75
N ASP A 31 -5.45 6.26 4.33
CA ASP A 31 -5.74 5.88 5.72
C ASP A 31 -5.48 4.39 6.01
N HIS A 32 -5.64 3.53 5.01
CA HIS A 32 -5.38 2.10 5.12
C HIS A 32 -3.88 1.79 4.97
N GLN A 33 -3.15 2.56 4.15
CA GLN A 33 -1.69 2.50 4.08
C GLN A 33 -1.09 2.87 5.44
N THR A 34 -1.52 4.00 6.02
CA THR A 34 -1.00 4.51 7.30
C THR A 34 -1.18 3.51 8.44
N VAL A 35 -2.34 2.85 8.57
CA VAL A 35 -2.51 1.85 9.64
C VAL A 35 -1.65 0.60 9.44
N LEU A 36 -1.30 0.24 8.19
CA LEU A 36 -0.38 -0.86 7.92
C LEU A 36 1.06 -0.47 8.21
N GLU A 37 1.45 0.76 7.84
CA GLU A 37 2.77 1.32 8.14
C GLU A 37 3.03 1.34 9.65
N LEU A 38 2.14 1.98 10.42
CA LEU A 38 2.25 2.01 11.88
C LEU A 38 2.30 0.60 12.49
N HIS A 39 1.49 -0.34 11.99
CA HIS A 39 1.45 -1.68 12.55
C HIS A 39 2.68 -2.54 12.24
N TYR A 40 3.21 -2.45 11.01
CA TYR A 40 4.26 -3.36 10.53
C TYR A 40 5.66 -2.76 10.49
N TRP A 41 5.78 -1.45 10.27
CA TRP A 41 7.07 -0.75 10.25
C TRP A 41 7.43 -0.15 11.59
N GLU A 42 6.44 0.40 12.31
CA GLU A 42 6.64 0.96 13.65
C GLU A 42 6.35 -0.06 14.78
N ASP A 43 6.07 -1.32 14.43
CA ASP A 43 5.76 -2.44 15.34
C ASP A 43 4.64 -2.13 16.37
N MET A 44 3.67 -1.28 15.98
CA MET A 44 2.62 -0.84 16.88
C MET A 44 1.46 -1.84 16.94
N THR A 45 0.92 -2.02 18.14
CA THR A 45 -0.34 -2.73 18.35
C THR A 45 -1.53 -1.92 17.82
N ALA A 46 -2.67 -2.60 17.58
CA ALA A 46 -3.89 -1.90 17.17
C ALA A 46 -4.41 -0.89 18.21
N GLN A 47 -4.02 -1.03 19.48
CA GLN A 47 -4.32 -0.06 20.52
C GLN A 47 -3.49 1.21 20.32
N GLU A 48 -2.16 1.07 20.22
CA GLU A 48 -1.23 2.21 20.00
C GLU A 48 -1.54 2.93 18.68
N VAL A 49 -1.92 2.20 17.62
CA VAL A 49 -2.39 2.81 16.37
C VAL A 49 -3.65 3.65 16.60
N GLY A 50 -4.58 3.20 17.45
CA GLY A 50 -5.76 3.98 17.81
C GLY A 50 -5.40 5.24 18.59
N GLU A 51 -4.44 5.14 19.52
CA GLU A 51 -3.92 6.27 20.29
C GLU A 51 -3.25 7.31 19.38
N VAL A 52 -2.35 6.90 18.48
CA VAL A 52 -1.67 7.82 17.54
C VAL A 52 -2.65 8.49 16.58
N LEU A 53 -3.61 7.73 16.04
CA LEU A 53 -4.58 8.26 15.10
C LEU A 53 -5.78 8.95 15.79
N GLN A 54 -5.81 8.99 17.12
CA GLN A 54 -6.91 9.57 17.92
C GLN A 54 -8.28 8.97 17.55
N VAL A 55 -8.34 7.65 17.37
CA VAL A 55 -9.57 6.89 17.09
C VAL A 55 -9.79 5.77 18.11
N PRO A 56 -11.04 5.33 18.34
CA PRO A 56 -11.29 4.18 19.19
C PRO A 56 -10.53 2.93 18.74
N VAL A 57 -10.03 2.13 19.69
CA VAL A 57 -9.32 0.87 19.40
C VAL A 57 -10.13 -0.09 18.52
N GLY A 58 -11.47 -0.10 18.67
CA GLY A 58 -12.36 -0.87 17.79
C GLY A 58 -12.31 -0.40 16.34
N THR A 59 -12.21 0.91 16.11
CA THR A 59 -12.03 1.51 14.79
C THR A 59 -10.65 1.17 14.22
N ALA A 60 -9.59 1.30 15.01
CA ALA A 60 -8.22 0.94 14.58
C ALA A 60 -8.13 -0.55 14.18
N LYS A 61 -8.65 -1.47 14.99
CA LYS A 61 -8.74 -2.91 14.66
C LYS A 61 -9.47 -3.16 13.35
N THR A 62 -10.61 -2.50 13.15
CA THR A 62 -11.43 -2.67 11.96
C THR A 62 -10.74 -2.11 10.71
N ARG A 63 -10.11 -0.93 10.81
CA ARG A 63 -9.29 -0.34 9.74
C ARG A 63 -8.12 -1.24 9.37
N LEU A 64 -7.37 -1.73 10.36
CA LEU A 64 -6.23 -2.61 10.13
C LEU A 64 -6.65 -3.91 9.42
N ARG A 65 -7.74 -4.54 9.87
CA ARG A 65 -8.31 -5.72 9.19
C ARG A 65 -8.66 -5.39 7.73
N ARG A 66 -9.31 -4.25 7.49
CA ARG A 66 -9.76 -3.88 6.14
C ARG A 66 -8.59 -3.51 5.23
N ALA A 67 -7.56 -2.87 5.78
CA ALA A 67 -6.32 -2.56 5.08
C ALA A 67 -5.60 -3.83 4.62
N LYS A 68 -5.48 -4.84 5.49
CA LYS A 68 -4.90 -6.15 5.14
C LYS A 68 -5.69 -6.84 4.00
N GLN A 69 -7.02 -6.75 4.03
CA GLN A 69 -7.87 -7.32 2.99
C GLN A 69 -7.72 -6.61 1.64
N LEU A 70 -7.68 -5.27 1.65
CA LEU A 70 -7.45 -4.48 0.44
C LEU A 70 -6.06 -4.76 -0.15
N LEU A 71 -5.03 -4.80 0.69
CA LEU A 71 -3.68 -5.12 0.25
C LEU A 71 -3.62 -6.51 -0.39
N ALA A 72 -4.25 -7.52 0.22
CA ALA A 72 -4.30 -8.86 -0.33
C ALA A 72 -5.05 -8.91 -1.68
N ALA A 73 -6.12 -8.12 -1.84
CA ALA A 73 -6.87 -8.03 -3.09
C ALA A 73 -6.03 -7.39 -4.20
N GLU A 74 -5.33 -6.29 -3.92
CA GLU A 74 -4.42 -5.64 -4.88
C GLU A 74 -3.25 -6.55 -5.27
N LEU A 75 -2.68 -7.28 -4.31
CA LEU A 75 -1.62 -8.24 -4.59
C LEU A 75 -2.12 -9.37 -5.51
N HIS A 76 -3.33 -9.87 -5.26
CA HIS A 76 -3.96 -10.88 -6.09
C HIS A 76 -4.22 -10.38 -7.52
N ASP A 77 -4.71 -9.14 -7.66
CA ASP A 77 -4.95 -8.50 -8.95
C ASP A 77 -3.65 -8.39 -9.77
N LEU A 78 -2.59 -7.88 -9.14
CA LEU A 78 -1.27 -7.73 -9.77
C LEU A 78 -0.65 -9.09 -10.17
N LEU A 79 -0.84 -10.14 -9.37
CA LEU A 79 -0.33 -11.47 -9.64
C LEU A 79 -1.14 -12.21 -10.73
N THR A 80 -2.44 -11.96 -10.83
CA THR A 80 -3.33 -12.63 -11.80
C THR A 80 -3.49 -11.87 -13.11
N GLY A 81 -2.95 -10.66 -13.22
CA GLY A 81 -2.97 -9.87 -14.44
C GLY A 81 -4.36 -9.37 -14.83
N THR A 82 -5.33 -9.36 -13.90
CA THR A 82 -6.70 -8.86 -14.14
C THR A 82 -6.71 -7.33 -14.13
N THR A 83 -5.88 -6.69 -14.96
CA THR A 83 -5.72 -5.24 -14.98
C THR A 83 -7.01 -4.58 -15.47
N GLY A 84 -7.89 -4.23 -14.53
CA GLY A 84 -8.93 -3.23 -14.65
C GLY A 84 -8.48 -1.90 -14.04
N ALA A 85 -7.22 -1.52 -14.21
CA ALA A 85 -6.70 -0.25 -13.70
C ALA A 85 -6.49 0.75 -14.83
N GLU A 86 -7.51 1.58 -15.06
CA GLU A 86 -7.30 2.92 -15.58
C GLU A 86 -6.31 3.65 -14.63
N PRO A 87 -5.15 4.08 -15.14
CA PRO A 87 -4.11 4.72 -14.32
C PRO A 87 -4.64 5.95 -13.56
N THR A 88 -4.18 6.09 -12.31
CA THR A 88 -4.31 7.32 -11.50
C THR A 88 -3.80 8.56 -12.24
N GLU A 89 -2.91 8.39 -13.22
CA GLU A 89 -2.44 9.43 -14.13
C GLU A 89 -3.59 10.11 -14.89
N THR A 90 -4.58 9.35 -15.41
CA THR A 90 -5.75 9.93 -16.10
C THR A 90 -6.60 10.81 -15.19
N ARG A 91 -6.68 10.49 -13.90
CA ARG A 91 -7.47 11.27 -12.92
C ARG A 91 -6.71 12.52 -12.45
N LEU A 92 -5.40 12.43 -12.23
CA LEU A 92 -4.55 13.56 -11.85
C LEU A 92 -4.43 14.59 -12.98
N ASP A 93 -4.25 14.16 -14.23
CA ASP A 93 -4.18 15.07 -15.38
C ASP A 93 -5.53 15.74 -15.69
N THR A 94 -6.64 15.06 -15.40
CA THR A 94 -7.99 15.62 -15.53
C THR A 94 -8.28 16.63 -14.41
N TRP A 95 -7.85 16.35 -13.18
CA TRP A 95 -7.92 17.30 -12.06
C TRP A 95 -7.00 18.51 -12.26
N ALA A 96 -5.76 18.30 -12.71
CA ALA A 96 -4.77 19.35 -12.96
C ALA A 96 -5.21 20.31 -14.09
N ARG A 97 -5.87 19.79 -15.14
CA ARG A 97 -6.51 20.62 -16.18
C ARG A 97 -7.67 21.44 -15.63
N GLY A 98 -8.48 20.90 -14.71
CA GLY A 98 -9.62 21.58 -14.11
C GLY A 98 -9.27 22.70 -13.11
N ILE A 99 -8.09 22.66 -12.50
CA ILE A 99 -7.63 23.72 -11.58
C ILE A 99 -7.14 24.96 -12.32
N ARG A 100 -6.45 24.79 -13.45
CA ARG A 100 -5.93 25.92 -14.24
C ARG A 100 -7.03 26.81 -14.85
N GLY A 101 -8.25 26.28 -15.01
CA GLY A 101 -9.41 27.03 -15.52
C GLY A 101 -10.08 27.96 -14.50
N ARG A 102 -9.82 27.79 -13.20
CA ARG A 102 -10.44 28.60 -12.12
C ARG A 102 -9.58 29.76 -11.62
N LEU A 103 -8.42 29.97 -12.24
CA LEU A 103 -7.47 31.04 -11.91
C LEU A 103 -7.33 32.08 -13.03
N ARG A 104 -8.39 32.27 -13.84
CA ARG A 104 -8.53 33.43 -14.71
C ARG A 104 -9.72 34.25 -14.25
#